data_AF-A0A1A8J607-F1
#
_entry.id   AF-A0A1A8J607-F1
#
_cell.length_a   1.000
_cell.length_b   1.000
_cell.length_c   1.000
_cell.angle_alpha   90.00
_cell.angle_beta   90.00
_cell.angle_gamma   90.00
#
_symmetry.space_group_name_H-M   'P 1'
#
loop_
_entity.id
_entity.type
_entity.pdbx_description
1 polymer ?
#
loop_
_entity_poly.entity_id
_entity_poly.type
_entity_poly.pdbx_seq_one_letter_code
_entity_poly.pdbx_strand_id
1 'polypeptide(L)'
;DVIQQASLEDMMSGNQSASALASYDETALCSNTFRILKSMVVGWVREITQYHNVYADNQVMHFYRWLRSPSSLLYDPALHRTLHNMMKKVFLQLVAEFKRLGSTVVYGNFNRIILCTKKRRIDDAIAYVEYITNSIHSREIFHSLSISFSRCWDFLLWMDPANYGGVKGKLPSSVLYGEENAKENKITQGEEDEDGSEEEAEDNAEEDDGDGEADEVEELIESSWNIMHYLPQTASCQKYFLMIVSAYIAAVYHSMKEELRRNAPGATPVK
;
A
#
# COMPACT_ATOMS: atom_id res chain seq x y z
N ASP A 1 18.20 63.67 -32.47
CA ASP A 1 17.26 62.56 -32.72
C ASP A 1 17.79 61.59 -33.74
N VAL A 2 18.32 60.46 -33.28
CA VAL A 2 18.61 59.30 -34.13
C VAL A 2 17.72 58.18 -33.60
N ILE A 3 16.60 57.97 -34.28
CA ILE A 3 15.67 56.87 -33.98
C ILE A 3 16.35 55.59 -34.49
N GLN A 4 16.76 54.74 -33.56
CA GLN A 4 17.35 53.44 -33.85
C GLN A 4 16.25 52.54 -34.44
N GLN A 5 16.28 52.34 -35.75
CA GLN A 5 15.40 51.38 -36.42
C GLN A 5 15.84 49.98 -35.99
N ALA A 6 14.98 49.31 -35.21
CA ALA A 6 15.10 47.88 -34.95
C ALA A 6 15.09 47.12 -36.29
N SER A 7 16.14 46.32 -36.51
CA SER A 7 16.26 45.44 -37.66
C SER A 7 15.09 44.46 -37.71
N LEU A 8 14.58 44.17 -38.90
CA LEU A 8 13.55 43.16 -39.15
C LEU A 8 13.97 41.76 -38.64
N GLU A 9 15.28 41.48 -38.56
CA GLU A 9 15.80 40.23 -37.96
C GLU A 9 15.53 40.13 -36.45
N ASP A 10 15.50 41.25 -35.72
CA ASP A 10 15.24 41.25 -34.27
C ASP A 10 13.75 40.98 -33.97
N MET A 11 12.84 41.46 -34.83
CA MET A 11 11.42 41.13 -34.74
C MET A 11 11.10 39.68 -35.15
N MET A 12 11.90 39.09 -36.05
CA MET A 12 11.71 37.70 -36.50
C MET A 12 12.37 36.67 -35.55
N SER A 13 13.39 37.08 -34.80
CA SER A 13 14.07 36.25 -33.79
C SER A 13 13.35 36.25 -32.42
N GLY A 14 12.52 37.26 -32.15
CA GLY A 14 11.79 37.44 -30.88
C GLY A 14 10.83 36.32 -30.47
N ASN A 15 10.60 35.32 -31.34
CA ASN A 15 9.76 34.16 -31.04
C ASN A 15 10.51 32.81 -31.04
N GLN A 16 11.79 32.78 -31.46
CA GLN A 16 12.61 31.56 -31.44
C GLN A 16 13.29 31.34 -30.09
N SER A 17 13.65 32.42 -29.39
CA SER A 17 14.17 32.34 -28.02
C SER A 17 13.12 31.84 -27.02
N ALA A 18 11.86 32.26 -27.18
CA ALA A 18 10.72 31.75 -26.41
C ALA A 18 10.42 30.27 -26.74
N SER A 19 10.53 29.86 -28.01
CA SER A 19 10.38 28.47 -28.44
C SER A 19 11.51 27.55 -27.97
N ALA A 20 12.75 28.04 -27.93
CA ALA A 20 13.91 27.29 -27.43
C ALA A 20 13.86 27.12 -25.90
N LEU A 21 13.47 28.17 -25.16
CA LEU A 21 13.22 28.12 -23.71
C LEU A 21 12.01 27.22 -23.38
N ALA A 22 10.96 27.25 -24.20
CA ALA A 22 9.80 26.40 -24.07
C ALA A 22 10.09 24.91 -24.34
N SER A 23 11.15 24.58 -25.08
CA SER A 23 11.58 23.18 -25.26
C SER A 23 12.21 22.56 -24.00
N TYR A 24 12.71 23.40 -23.08
CA TYR A 24 13.34 22.96 -21.83
C TYR A 24 12.38 22.92 -20.64
N ASP A 25 11.28 23.67 -20.68
CA ASP A 25 10.26 23.65 -19.63
C ASP A 25 8.86 23.34 -20.19
N GLU A 26 8.63 22.06 -20.49
CA GLU A 26 7.30 21.52 -20.84
C GLU A 26 6.22 21.93 -19.81
N THR A 27 6.60 22.18 -18.55
CA THR A 27 5.71 22.61 -17.47
C THR A 27 5.18 24.03 -17.66
N ALA A 28 6.00 24.94 -18.20
CA ALA A 28 5.59 26.32 -18.47
C ALA A 28 4.54 26.38 -19.59
N LEU A 29 4.70 25.55 -20.63
CA LEU A 29 3.80 25.46 -21.78
C LEU A 29 2.41 24.93 -21.40
N CYS A 30 2.33 23.94 -20.51
CA CYS A 30 1.06 23.32 -20.14
C CYS A 30 0.40 23.97 -18.90
N SER A 31 1.02 24.99 -18.30
CA SER A 31 0.59 25.63 -17.04
C SER A 31 -0.85 26.16 -17.07
N ASN A 32 -1.23 26.84 -18.15
CA ASN A 32 -2.59 27.37 -18.34
C ASN A 32 -3.63 26.24 -18.42
N THR A 33 -3.33 25.22 -19.23
CA THR A 33 -4.21 24.05 -19.38
C THR A 33 -4.34 23.30 -18.07
N PHE A 34 -3.24 23.11 -17.34
CA PHE A 34 -3.25 22.47 -16.02
C PHE A 34 -4.12 23.25 -15.01
N ARG A 35 -4.10 24.59 -15.04
CA ARG A 35 -4.95 25.43 -14.19
C ARG A 35 -6.44 25.24 -14.51
N ILE A 36 -6.79 25.13 -15.79
CA ILE A 36 -8.17 24.85 -16.23
C ILE A 36 -8.61 23.47 -15.73
N LEU A 37 -7.78 22.44 -15.94
CA LEU A 37 -8.05 21.09 -15.46
C LEU A 37 -8.24 21.04 -13.95
N LYS A 38 -7.40 21.74 -13.18
CA LYS A 38 -7.56 21.88 -11.73
C LYS A 38 -8.91 22.48 -11.37
N SER A 39 -9.31 23.57 -12.03
CA SER A 39 -10.61 24.21 -11.77
C SER A 39 -11.79 23.28 -12.08
N MET A 40 -11.68 22.49 -13.14
CA MET A 40 -12.70 21.52 -13.54
C MET A 40 -12.87 20.42 -12.49
N VAL A 41 -11.78 19.81 -12.04
CA VAL A 41 -11.80 18.77 -10.99
C VAL A 41 -12.35 19.32 -9.67
N VAL A 42 -11.93 20.53 -9.27
CA VAL A 42 -12.47 21.19 -8.07
C VAL A 42 -13.97 21.46 -8.20
N GLY A 43 -14.43 21.86 -9.39
CA GLY A 43 -15.84 22.04 -9.71
C GLY A 43 -16.63 20.74 -9.54
N TRP A 44 -16.15 19.64 -10.11
CA TRP A 44 -16.79 18.33 -9.98
C TRP A 44 -16.85 17.85 -8.52
N VAL A 45 -15.76 17.97 -7.76
CA VAL A 45 -15.75 17.61 -6.33
C VAL A 45 -16.80 18.41 -5.56
N ARG A 46 -16.92 19.72 -5.83
CA ARG A 46 -17.97 20.56 -5.23
C ARG A 46 -19.38 20.08 -5.60
N GLU A 47 -19.61 19.72 -6.86
CA GLU A 47 -20.91 19.21 -7.31
C GLU A 47 -21.29 17.88 -6.65
N ILE A 48 -20.32 16.98 -6.44
CA ILE A 48 -20.51 15.74 -5.70
C ILE A 48 -20.93 16.04 -4.26
N THR A 49 -20.20 16.92 -3.58
CA THR A 49 -20.47 17.25 -2.17
C THR A 49 -21.80 18.00 -1.99
N GLN A 50 -22.16 18.93 -2.88
CA GLN A 50 -23.34 19.80 -2.70
C GLN A 50 -24.61 19.23 -3.30
N TYR A 51 -24.52 18.54 -4.45
CA TYR A 51 -25.68 18.12 -5.24
C TYR A 51 -25.76 16.60 -5.44
N HIS A 52 -24.79 15.84 -4.92
CA HIS A 52 -24.69 14.38 -5.06
C HIS A 52 -24.80 13.94 -6.53
N ASN A 53 -24.14 14.71 -7.41
CA ASN A 53 -24.16 14.49 -8.84
C ASN A 53 -23.34 13.24 -9.22
N VAL A 54 -24.03 12.16 -9.58
CA VAL A 54 -23.44 10.89 -10.02
C VAL A 54 -22.59 11.04 -11.29
N TYR A 55 -22.94 11.98 -12.18
CA TYR A 55 -22.15 12.21 -13.38
C TYR A 55 -20.81 12.85 -13.06
N ALA A 56 -20.77 13.81 -12.13
CA ALA A 56 -19.53 14.43 -11.68
C ALA A 56 -18.61 13.39 -10.99
N ASP A 57 -19.19 12.48 -10.20
CA ASP A 57 -18.44 11.38 -9.57
C ASP A 57 -17.76 10.48 -10.61
N ASN A 58 -18.50 10.06 -11.63
CA ASN A 58 -17.95 9.30 -12.75
C ASN A 58 -16.83 10.05 -13.48
N GLN A 59 -16.95 11.37 -13.67
CA GLN A 59 -15.88 12.17 -14.30
C GLN A 59 -14.62 12.20 -13.43
N VAL A 60 -14.74 12.41 -12.12
CA VAL A 60 -13.60 12.40 -11.19
C VAL A 60 -12.90 11.04 -11.18
N MET A 61 -13.66 9.94 -11.09
CA MET A 61 -13.14 8.58 -11.08
C MET A 61 -12.34 8.23 -12.34
N HIS A 62 -12.78 8.71 -13.51
CA HIS A 62 -12.14 8.40 -14.79
C HIS A 62 -11.16 9.47 -15.29
N PHE A 63 -11.07 10.63 -14.64
CA PHE A 63 -10.23 11.74 -15.06
C PHE A 63 -8.76 11.35 -15.25
N TYR A 64 -8.17 10.66 -14.28
CA TYR A 64 -6.76 10.23 -14.39
C TYR A 64 -6.55 9.20 -15.50
N ARG A 65 -7.54 8.31 -15.72
CA ARG A 65 -7.51 7.33 -16.82
C ARG A 65 -7.55 8.01 -18.18
N TRP A 66 -8.41 9.02 -18.34
CA TRP A 66 -8.51 9.86 -19.54
C TRP A 66 -7.18 10.58 -19.82
N LEU A 67 -6.58 11.21 -18.80
CA LEU A 67 -5.34 11.97 -18.96
C LEU A 67 -4.13 11.10 -19.32
N ARG A 68 -4.09 9.87 -18.82
CA ARG A 68 -3.00 8.91 -19.09
C ARG A 68 -3.11 8.25 -20.47
N SER A 69 -4.31 8.10 -21.02
CA SER A 69 -4.53 7.26 -22.21
C SER A 69 -4.13 7.96 -23.51
N PRO A 70 -3.18 7.42 -24.31
CA PRO A 70 -2.79 7.99 -25.60
C PRO A 70 -3.91 7.98 -26.65
N SER A 71 -4.90 7.11 -26.48
CA SER A 71 -6.08 7.01 -27.34
C SER A 71 -7.16 8.05 -27.02
N SER A 72 -6.92 8.88 -26.01
CA SER A 72 -7.88 9.87 -25.55
C SER A 72 -7.92 11.10 -26.46
N LEU A 73 -9.10 11.70 -26.61
CA LEU A 73 -9.22 13.02 -27.23
C LEU A 73 -8.52 14.06 -26.35
N LEU A 74 -7.78 14.97 -26.99
CA LEU A 74 -6.95 16.00 -26.31
C LEU A 74 -5.83 15.41 -25.45
N TYR A 75 -5.33 14.22 -25.77
CA TYR A 75 -4.16 13.65 -25.11
C TYR A 75 -2.94 14.56 -25.30
N ASP A 76 -2.36 14.98 -24.18
CA ASP A 76 -1.12 15.75 -24.13
C ASP A 76 -0.13 15.02 -23.18
N PRO A 77 0.99 14.50 -23.72
CA PRO A 77 2.00 13.83 -22.90
C PRO A 77 2.66 14.76 -21.86
N ALA A 78 2.74 16.08 -22.11
CA ALA A 78 3.32 17.04 -21.16
C ALA A 78 2.44 17.22 -19.92
N LEU A 79 1.11 17.22 -20.08
CA LEU A 79 0.17 17.26 -18.95
C LEU A 79 0.25 16.00 -18.09
N HIS A 80 0.30 14.83 -18.73
CA HIS A 80 0.45 13.57 -18.01
C HIS A 80 1.78 13.53 -17.22
N ARG A 81 2.91 13.93 -17.84
CA ARG A 81 4.20 14.01 -17.14
C ARG A 81 4.18 15.00 -15.98
N THR A 82 3.60 16.19 -16.19
CA THR A 82 3.48 17.22 -15.16
C THR A 82 2.67 16.72 -13.97
N LEU A 83 1.50 16.12 -14.20
CA LEU A 83 0.68 15.55 -13.13
C LEU A 83 1.43 14.43 -12.42
N HIS A 84 2.04 13.50 -13.17
CA HIS A 84 2.78 12.38 -12.60
C HIS A 84 3.95 12.85 -11.73
N ASN A 85 4.65 13.91 -12.14
CA ASN A 85 5.71 14.54 -11.34
C ASN A 85 5.16 15.14 -10.04
N MET A 86 4.00 15.78 -10.07
CA MET A 86 3.34 16.27 -8.85
C MET A 86 2.90 15.11 -7.95
N MET A 87 2.33 14.04 -8.51
CA MET A 87 1.98 12.83 -7.74
C MET A 87 3.22 12.22 -7.07
N LYS A 88 4.34 12.13 -7.79
CA LYS A 88 5.61 11.66 -7.24
C LYS A 88 6.11 12.57 -6.11
N LYS A 89 5.98 13.89 -6.24
CA LYS A 89 6.35 14.84 -5.17
C LYS A 89 5.50 14.62 -3.92
N VAL A 90 4.18 14.51 -4.05
CA VAL A 90 3.27 14.22 -2.93
C VAL A 90 3.61 12.87 -2.29
N PHE A 91 3.84 11.85 -3.10
CA PHE A 91 4.22 10.52 -2.61
C PHE A 91 5.55 10.52 -1.84
N LEU A 92 6.57 11.21 -2.35
CA LEU A 92 7.85 11.34 -1.66
C LEU A 92 7.71 12.13 -0.36
N GLN A 93 6.86 13.15 -0.33
CA GLN A 93 6.54 13.91 0.88
C GLN A 93 5.82 13.03 1.91
N LEU A 94 4.88 12.19 1.47
CA LEU A 94 4.21 11.20 2.33
C LEU A 94 5.21 10.21 2.94
N VAL A 95 6.11 9.65 2.11
CA VAL A 95 7.18 8.75 2.57
C VAL A 95 8.10 9.45 3.58
N ALA A 96 8.43 10.72 3.35
CA ALA A 96 9.23 11.51 4.27
C ALA A 96 8.53 11.69 5.63
N GLU A 97 7.20 11.88 5.65
CA GLU A 97 6.42 11.96 6.89
C GLU A 97 6.41 10.65 7.67
N PHE A 98 6.23 9.50 7.00
CA PHE A 98 6.37 8.20 7.66
C PHE A 98 7.76 8.02 8.30
N LYS A 99 8.82 8.40 7.57
CA LYS A 99 10.19 8.36 8.10
C LYS A 99 10.39 9.31 9.29
N ARG A 100 9.82 10.52 9.22
CA ARG A 100 9.88 11.52 10.29
C ARG A 100 9.20 11.03 11.57
N LEU A 101 8.13 10.26 11.45
CA LEU A 101 7.38 9.69 12.58
C LEU A 101 8.02 8.41 13.15
N GLY A 102 9.17 7.97 12.61
CA GLY A 102 9.96 6.85 13.14
C GLY A 102 9.81 5.53 12.38
N SER A 103 8.92 5.46 11.38
CA SER A 103 8.71 4.27 10.56
C SER A 103 9.81 4.10 9.52
N THR A 104 10.16 2.86 9.22
CA THR A 104 11.05 2.55 8.09
C THR A 104 10.20 2.05 6.92
N VAL A 105 10.28 2.72 5.77
CA VAL A 105 9.53 2.34 4.57
C VAL A 105 10.32 1.26 3.82
N VAL A 106 9.77 0.05 3.75
CA VAL A 106 10.39 -1.11 3.08
C VAL A 106 10.09 -1.07 1.58
N TYR A 107 8.82 -0.83 1.25
CA TYR A 107 8.35 -0.75 -0.13
C TYR A 107 7.24 0.31 -0.21
N GLY A 108 7.12 0.96 -1.38
CA GLY A 108 6.02 1.87 -1.62
C GLY A 108 5.81 2.16 -3.09
N ASN A 109 4.55 2.14 -3.50
CA ASN A 109 4.07 2.68 -4.77
C ASN A 109 2.82 3.54 -4.50
N PHE A 110 2.18 4.09 -5.55
CA PHE A 110 1.01 4.97 -5.36
C PHE A 110 -0.21 4.29 -4.72
N ASN A 111 -0.27 2.96 -4.70
CA ASN A 111 -1.42 2.19 -4.24
C ASN A 111 -1.17 1.43 -2.93
N ARG A 112 0.09 1.20 -2.55
CA ARG A 112 0.47 0.41 -1.37
C ARG A 112 1.80 0.90 -0.79
N ILE A 113 1.87 0.99 0.53
CA ILE A 113 3.08 1.26 1.29
C ILE A 113 3.26 0.16 2.34
N ILE A 114 4.47 -0.39 2.45
CA ILE A 114 4.86 -1.37 3.46
C ILE A 114 5.77 -0.67 4.46
N LEU A 115 5.35 -0.66 5.72
CA LEU A 115 6.00 0.01 6.83
C LEU A 115 6.53 -1.00 7.83
N CYS A 116 7.77 -0.79 8.27
CA CYS A 116 8.32 -1.43 9.45
C CYS A 116 8.11 -0.50 10.65
N THR A 117 7.24 -0.91 11.57
CA THR A 117 6.83 -0.14 12.76
C THR A 117 7.83 -0.24 13.92
N LYS A 118 8.73 -1.22 13.90
CA LYS A 118 9.68 -1.54 14.98
C LYS A 118 9.02 -1.84 16.34
N LYS A 119 7.72 -2.13 16.35
CA LYS A 119 6.98 -2.55 17.54
C LYS A 119 7.07 -4.06 17.69
N ARG A 120 7.08 -4.53 18.94
CA ARG A 120 7.24 -5.96 19.28
C ARG A 120 5.90 -6.68 19.43
N ARG A 121 4.83 -5.92 19.69
CA ARG A 121 3.45 -6.43 19.78
C ARG A 121 2.65 -5.90 18.60
N ILE A 122 1.73 -6.73 18.11
CA ILE A 122 0.85 -6.40 16.99
C ILE A 122 -0.10 -5.25 17.39
N ASP A 123 -0.67 -5.28 18.60
CA ASP A 123 -1.58 -4.23 19.08
C ASP A 123 -0.92 -2.85 19.12
N ASP A 124 0.31 -2.78 19.64
CA ASP A 124 1.11 -1.55 19.66
C ASP A 124 1.43 -1.06 18.24
N ALA A 125 1.61 -1.98 17.29
CA ALA A 125 1.85 -1.65 15.89
C ALA A 125 0.60 -1.06 15.22
N ILE A 126 -0.57 -1.63 15.48
CA ILE A 126 -1.86 -1.14 14.95
C ILE A 126 -2.15 0.25 15.50
N ALA A 127 -2.08 0.42 16.82
CA ALA A 127 -2.29 1.73 17.47
C ALA A 127 -1.30 2.79 16.95
N TYR A 128 -0.05 2.40 16.69
CA TYR A 128 0.95 3.28 16.08
C TYR A 128 0.59 3.67 14.64
N VAL A 129 0.10 2.74 13.82
CA VAL A 129 -0.33 3.03 12.44
C VAL A 129 -1.56 3.93 12.42
N GLU A 130 -2.54 3.73 13.31
CA GLU A 130 -3.69 4.62 13.45
C GLU A 130 -3.27 6.03 13.85
N TYR A 131 -2.38 6.15 14.85
CA TYR A 131 -1.81 7.43 15.28
C TYR A 131 -1.10 8.15 14.12
N ILE A 132 -0.26 7.44 13.36
CA ILE A 132 0.42 8.02 12.20
C ILE A 132 -0.59 8.44 11.14
N THR A 133 -1.57 7.60 10.85
CA THR A 133 -2.58 7.86 9.83
C THR A 133 -3.36 9.13 10.17
N ASN A 134 -3.81 9.29 11.41
CA ASN A 134 -4.44 10.51 11.90
C ASN A 134 -3.50 11.72 11.84
N SER A 135 -2.22 11.52 12.20
CA SER A 135 -1.19 12.57 12.12
C SER A 135 -0.95 13.04 10.68
N ILE A 136 -1.03 12.14 9.70
CA ILE A 136 -0.88 12.48 8.27
C ILE A 136 -2.12 13.23 7.77
N HIS A 137 -3.33 12.77 8.10
CA HIS A 137 -4.58 13.44 7.73
C HIS A 137 -4.71 14.85 8.33
N SER A 138 -4.06 15.14 9.45
CA SER A 138 -4.04 16.48 10.04
C SER A 138 -3.29 17.52 9.18
N ARG A 139 -2.48 17.09 8.21
CA ARG A 139 -1.80 17.99 7.28
C ARG A 139 -2.66 18.26 6.06
N GLU A 140 -2.88 19.53 5.76
CA GLU A 140 -3.73 19.97 4.64
C GLU A 140 -3.35 19.34 3.29
N ILE A 141 -2.05 19.14 3.04
CA ILE A 141 -1.54 18.54 1.80
C ILE A 141 -2.00 17.09 1.57
N PHE A 142 -2.39 16.38 2.63
CA PHE A 142 -2.85 14.99 2.58
C PHE A 142 -4.34 14.86 2.91
N HIS A 143 -5.07 15.96 3.07
CA HIS A 143 -6.48 15.92 3.46
C HIS A 143 -7.35 15.15 2.46
N SER A 144 -7.02 15.21 1.17
CA SER A 144 -7.74 14.49 0.11
C SER A 144 -7.27 13.04 -0.09
N LEU A 145 -6.26 12.58 0.65
CA LEU A 145 -5.72 11.23 0.52
C LEU A 145 -6.38 10.32 1.55
N SER A 146 -7.04 9.26 1.10
CA SER A 146 -7.53 8.20 1.98
C SER A 146 -6.42 7.15 2.20
N ILE A 147 -5.94 7.03 3.43
CA ILE A 147 -5.00 5.96 3.82
C ILE A 147 -5.73 5.01 4.75
N SER A 148 -5.80 3.74 4.39
CA SER A 148 -6.36 2.67 5.23
C SER A 148 -5.31 1.61 5.53
N PHE A 149 -5.41 1.04 6.72
CA PHE A 149 -4.67 -0.16 7.06
C PHE A 149 -5.24 -1.36 6.28
N SER A 150 -4.37 -2.23 5.77
CA SER A 150 -4.78 -3.39 4.97
C SER A 150 -4.41 -4.71 5.63
N ARG A 151 -3.14 -4.93 5.96
CA ARG A 151 -2.66 -6.17 6.59
C ARG A 151 -1.49 -5.89 7.52
N CYS A 152 -1.30 -6.76 8.51
CA CYS A 152 -0.15 -6.78 9.41
C CYS A 152 0.64 -8.07 9.19
N TRP A 153 1.96 -7.94 9.20
CA TRP A 153 2.89 -9.06 9.18
C TRP A 153 3.66 -9.03 10.49
N ASP A 154 3.69 -10.14 11.20
CA ASP A 154 4.53 -10.28 12.39
C ASP A 154 5.99 -10.52 11.97
N PHE A 155 6.16 -11.31 10.90
CA PHE A 155 7.43 -11.47 10.20
C PHE A 155 7.21 -11.42 8.69
N LEU A 156 8.08 -10.71 7.98
CA LEU A 156 8.01 -10.57 6.53
C LEU A 156 9.40 -10.73 5.91
N LEU A 157 9.57 -11.76 5.09
CA LEU A 157 10.66 -11.91 4.15
C LEU A 157 10.26 -11.25 2.82
N TRP A 158 10.86 -10.10 2.53
CA TRP A 158 10.54 -9.30 1.36
C TRP A 158 11.69 -9.31 0.34
N MET A 159 11.40 -9.67 -0.91
CA MET A 159 12.33 -9.52 -2.03
C MET A 159 11.82 -8.47 -3.02
N ASP A 160 10.62 -8.64 -3.54
CA ASP A 160 9.99 -7.70 -4.49
C ASP A 160 8.43 -7.83 -4.45
N PRO A 161 7.68 -7.01 -5.21
CA PRO A 161 6.21 -7.05 -5.19
C PRO A 161 5.55 -8.39 -5.57
N ALA A 162 6.26 -9.26 -6.28
CA ALA A 162 5.80 -10.57 -6.72
C ALA A 162 6.47 -11.73 -5.94
N ASN A 163 7.43 -11.43 -5.07
CA ASN A 163 8.25 -12.38 -4.32
C ASN A 163 8.37 -11.93 -2.86
N TYR A 164 7.49 -12.44 -2.01
CA TYR A 164 7.48 -12.22 -0.58
C TYR A 164 6.85 -13.40 0.16
N GLY A 165 7.22 -13.58 1.42
CA GLY A 165 6.58 -14.57 2.30
C GLY A 165 6.72 -14.16 3.76
N GLY A 166 5.77 -14.55 4.60
CA GLY A 166 5.81 -14.13 5.99
C GLY A 166 4.69 -14.74 6.82
N VAL A 167 4.78 -14.51 8.13
CA VAL A 167 3.74 -14.90 9.09
C VAL A 167 2.79 -13.72 9.24
N LYS A 168 1.51 -13.94 8.90
CA LYS A 168 0.46 -12.93 9.11
C LYS A 168 0.30 -12.67 10.61
N GLY A 169 0.17 -11.41 10.97
CA GLY A 169 -0.21 -11.05 12.34
C GLY A 169 -1.67 -11.42 12.60
N LYS A 170 -1.96 -12.07 13.72
CA LYS A 170 -3.33 -12.29 14.18
C LYS A 170 -3.96 -10.92 14.48
N LEU A 171 -4.87 -10.49 13.62
CA LEU A 171 -5.59 -9.22 13.78
C LEU A 171 -6.76 -9.43 14.74
N PRO A 172 -7.06 -8.46 15.63
CA PRO A 172 -8.33 -8.43 16.32
C PRO A 172 -9.46 -8.43 15.28
N SER A 173 -10.53 -9.17 15.54
CA SER A 173 -11.67 -9.37 14.63
C SER A 173 -12.30 -8.06 14.14
N SER A 174 -12.06 -6.93 14.83
CA SER A 174 -12.56 -5.59 14.49
C SER A 174 -11.84 -4.90 13.32
N VAL A 175 -10.67 -5.40 12.87
CA VAL A 175 -9.83 -4.73 11.85
C VAL A 175 -9.86 -5.45 10.49
N LEU A 176 -10.54 -6.60 10.39
CA LEU A 176 -10.65 -7.37 9.14
C LEU A 176 -11.73 -6.77 8.23
N TYR A 177 -11.42 -5.68 7.54
CA TYR A 177 -12.19 -5.31 6.35
C TYR A 177 -11.86 -6.28 5.20
N GLY A 178 -12.68 -7.34 5.05
CA GLY A 178 -12.85 -8.06 3.77
C GLY A 178 -12.34 -9.50 3.64
N GLU A 179 -11.96 -10.20 4.72
CA GLU A 179 -11.52 -11.61 4.65
C GLU A 179 -12.56 -12.64 5.17
N GLU A 180 -13.84 -12.29 5.36
CA GLU A 180 -14.88 -13.26 5.76
C GLU A 180 -15.37 -14.17 4.62
N ASN A 181 -15.29 -13.74 3.35
CA ASN A 181 -15.90 -14.48 2.23
C ASN A 181 -15.13 -15.73 1.75
N ALA A 182 -13.99 -16.09 2.37
CA ALA A 182 -13.18 -17.23 1.92
C ALA A 182 -13.34 -18.49 2.79
N LYS A 183 -13.89 -18.38 4.01
CA LYS A 183 -14.01 -19.50 4.94
C LYS A 183 -15.38 -20.19 4.92
N GLU A 184 -16.44 -19.53 4.44
CA GLU A 184 -17.79 -20.14 4.37
C GLU A 184 -17.95 -21.22 3.28
N ASN A 185 -17.09 -21.25 2.26
CA ASN A 185 -17.21 -22.20 1.14
C ASN A 185 -16.55 -23.58 1.38
N LYS A 186 -16.16 -23.91 2.62
CA LYS A 186 -15.58 -25.22 2.96
C LYS A 186 -16.40 -26.08 3.92
N ILE A 187 -17.52 -25.59 4.46
CA ILE A 187 -18.35 -26.33 5.44
C ILE A 187 -19.64 -26.91 4.82
N THR A 188 -20.01 -26.54 3.60
CA THR A 188 -21.21 -27.09 2.92
C THR A 188 -20.86 -28.20 1.94
N GLN A 189 -20.37 -29.34 2.42
CA GLN A 189 -20.55 -30.64 1.76
C GLN A 189 -20.23 -31.81 2.69
N GLY A 190 -21.30 -32.47 3.17
CA GLY A 190 -21.29 -33.69 3.98
C GLY A 190 -21.44 -33.38 5.48
N GLU A 191 -22.42 -33.86 6.24
CA GLU A 191 -23.45 -34.88 6.03
C GLU A 191 -24.70 -34.46 6.83
N GLU A 192 -25.88 -34.77 6.29
CA GLU A 192 -27.15 -34.77 7.00
C GLU A 192 -27.16 -36.00 7.93
N ASP A 193 -27.40 -35.82 9.23
CA ASP A 193 -28.40 -36.60 9.98
C ASP A 193 -28.45 -36.23 11.48
N GLU A 194 -29.69 -35.97 11.90
CA GLU A 194 -30.37 -36.23 13.18
C GLU A 194 -29.76 -35.91 14.57
N ASP A 195 -30.54 -35.05 15.23
CA ASP A 195 -31.06 -35.14 16.60
C ASP A 195 -30.34 -34.39 17.72
N GLY A 196 -31.17 -33.72 18.53
CA GLY A 196 -30.78 -32.66 19.43
C GLY A 196 -30.41 -33.10 20.83
N SER A 197 -29.70 -32.20 21.52
CA SER A 197 -29.78 -32.01 22.96
C SER A 197 -28.98 -30.76 23.32
N GLU A 198 -29.64 -29.81 23.97
CA GLU A 198 -29.00 -28.81 24.82
C GLU A 198 -28.19 -29.55 25.89
N GLU A 199 -26.95 -29.13 26.18
CA GLU A 199 -26.38 -29.11 27.54
C GLU A 199 -24.96 -28.49 27.57
N GLU A 200 -24.82 -27.58 28.54
CA GLU A 200 -23.65 -27.29 29.38
C GLU A 200 -22.34 -26.77 28.72
N ALA A 201 -22.10 -25.48 28.97
CA ALA A 201 -20.79 -24.86 28.90
C ALA A 201 -19.89 -25.41 30.01
N GLU A 202 -18.97 -26.32 29.67
CA GLU A 202 -17.85 -26.64 30.54
C GLU A 202 -16.57 -25.89 30.11
N ASP A 203 -16.11 -25.08 31.05
CA ASP A 203 -14.79 -24.45 31.12
C ASP A 203 -13.69 -25.50 30.91
N ASN A 204 -13.11 -25.57 29.71
CA ASN A 204 -11.83 -26.22 29.50
C ASN A 204 -10.74 -25.15 29.54
N ALA A 205 -10.13 -25.03 30.72
CA ALA A 205 -8.82 -24.44 30.89
C ALA A 205 -7.81 -25.27 30.09
N GLU A 206 -7.51 -24.84 28.87
CA GLU A 206 -6.46 -25.44 28.06
C GLU A 206 -5.10 -25.14 28.71
N GLU A 207 -4.48 -26.21 29.22
CA GLU A 207 -3.09 -26.23 29.62
C GLU A 207 -2.20 -25.98 28.38
N ASP A 208 -1.26 -25.07 28.57
CA ASP A 208 -0.21 -24.61 27.66
C ASP A 208 0.73 -25.76 27.26
N ASP A 209 0.32 -26.58 26.28
CA ASP A 209 1.19 -27.58 25.66
C ASP A 209 1.78 -27.01 24.36
N GLY A 210 3.10 -26.76 24.39
CA GLY A 210 3.87 -26.01 23.39
C GLY A 210 3.99 -26.61 21.99
N ASP A 211 3.17 -27.61 21.63
CA ASP A 211 3.14 -28.23 20.30
C ASP A 211 2.07 -27.59 19.39
N GLY A 212 1.00 -27.02 19.95
CA GLY A 212 -0.05 -26.33 19.20
C GLY A 212 0.37 -24.98 18.57
N GLU A 213 1.40 -24.32 19.14
CA GLU A 213 1.93 -23.06 18.58
C GLU A 213 2.67 -23.26 17.24
N ALA A 214 3.17 -24.45 16.93
CA ALA A 214 3.91 -24.72 15.68
C ALA A 214 2.96 -24.92 14.49
N ASP A 215 1.93 -25.75 14.65
CA ASP A 215 0.91 -25.98 13.62
C ASP A 215 0.11 -24.71 13.31
N GLU A 216 -0.18 -23.88 14.32
CA GLU A 216 -0.90 -22.62 14.12
C GLU A 216 -0.08 -21.58 13.33
N VAL A 217 1.25 -21.63 13.42
CA VAL A 217 2.13 -20.73 12.67
C VAL A 217 2.20 -21.14 11.20
N GLU A 218 2.22 -22.43 10.90
CA GLU A 218 2.21 -22.91 9.50
C GLU A 218 0.95 -22.49 8.76
N GLU A 219 -0.21 -22.49 9.42
CA GLU A 219 -1.47 -21.99 8.84
C GLU A 219 -1.47 -20.47 8.58
N LEU A 220 -0.65 -19.71 9.32
CA LEU A 220 -0.54 -18.25 9.20
C LEU A 220 0.53 -17.79 8.20
N ILE A 221 1.31 -18.71 7.62
CA ILE A 221 2.32 -18.37 6.61
C ILE A 221 1.64 -18.06 5.27
N GLU A 222 1.65 -16.78 4.87
CA GLU A 222 1.33 -16.39 3.50
C GLU A 222 2.62 -16.34 2.68
N SER A 223 2.64 -17.08 1.58
CA SER A 223 3.78 -17.15 0.65
C SER A 223 3.35 -16.80 -0.77
N SER A 224 4.02 -15.83 -1.38
CA SER A 224 3.85 -15.42 -2.77
C SER A 224 5.21 -15.37 -3.46
N TRP A 225 5.55 -16.42 -4.20
CA TRP A 225 6.87 -16.56 -4.84
C TRP A 225 6.73 -16.79 -6.33
N ASN A 226 6.65 -15.71 -7.12
CA ASN A 226 6.60 -15.81 -8.57
C ASN A 226 7.85 -16.49 -9.16
N ILE A 227 9.01 -16.35 -8.51
CA ILE A 227 10.26 -17.02 -8.90
C ILE A 227 10.13 -18.54 -8.95
N MET A 228 9.26 -19.12 -8.13
CA MET A 228 8.99 -20.55 -8.11
C MET A 228 8.52 -21.05 -9.48
N HIS A 229 7.71 -20.28 -10.20
CA HIS A 229 7.15 -20.70 -11.49
C HIS A 229 8.21 -20.84 -12.59
N TYR A 230 9.37 -20.21 -12.41
CA TYR A 230 10.50 -20.32 -13.33
C TYR A 230 11.44 -21.50 -13.01
N LEU A 231 11.25 -22.16 -11.87
CA LEU A 231 12.02 -23.35 -11.51
C LEU A 231 11.53 -24.58 -12.30
N PRO A 232 12.44 -25.54 -12.62
CA PRO A 232 12.06 -26.78 -13.27
C PRO A 232 10.94 -27.52 -12.52
N GLN A 233 9.98 -28.08 -13.24
CA GLN A 233 8.94 -28.93 -12.66
C GLN A 233 9.46 -30.34 -12.36
N THR A 234 10.54 -30.75 -13.02
CA THR A 234 11.21 -32.03 -12.81
C THR A 234 11.64 -32.16 -11.34
N ALA A 235 11.54 -33.37 -10.78
CA ALA A 235 11.92 -33.67 -9.40
C ALA A 235 11.21 -32.80 -8.34
N SER A 236 10.05 -32.22 -8.65
CA SER A 236 9.27 -31.39 -7.73
C SER A 236 10.03 -30.19 -7.16
N CYS A 237 11.01 -29.61 -7.89
CA CYS A 237 11.83 -28.50 -7.39
C CYS A 237 10.99 -27.31 -6.91
N GLN A 238 9.85 -27.04 -7.55
CA GLN A 238 8.92 -25.99 -7.12
C GLN A 238 8.35 -26.24 -5.72
N LYS A 239 7.96 -27.49 -5.43
CA LYS A 239 7.45 -27.89 -4.11
C LYS A 239 8.55 -27.83 -3.05
N TYR A 240 9.74 -28.34 -3.38
CA TYR A 240 10.89 -28.25 -2.48
C TYR A 240 11.28 -26.81 -2.17
N PHE A 241 11.24 -25.92 -3.16
CA PHE A 241 11.49 -24.49 -2.96
C PHE A 241 10.50 -23.90 -1.95
N LEU A 242 9.19 -24.09 -2.13
CA LEU A 242 8.19 -23.60 -1.18
C LEU A 242 8.41 -24.20 0.22
N MET A 243 8.60 -25.51 0.31
CA MET A 243 8.80 -26.19 1.58
C MET A 243 10.02 -25.65 2.34
N ILE A 244 11.15 -25.48 1.65
CA ILE A 244 12.39 -24.95 2.26
C ILE A 244 12.20 -23.51 2.70
N VAL A 245 11.58 -22.66 1.87
CA VAL A 245 11.38 -21.25 2.21
C VAL A 245 10.38 -21.09 3.36
N SER A 246 9.28 -21.84 3.36
CA SER A 246 8.31 -21.84 4.46
C SER A 246 8.94 -22.35 5.76
N ALA A 247 9.68 -23.47 5.71
CA ALA A 247 10.39 -23.99 6.88
C ALA A 247 11.43 -23.00 7.42
N TYR A 248 12.14 -22.30 6.53
CA TYR A 248 13.05 -21.23 6.93
C TYR A 248 12.32 -20.06 7.61
N ILE A 249 11.20 -19.61 7.04
CA ILE A 249 10.37 -18.55 7.62
C ILE A 249 9.88 -18.96 9.03
N ALA A 250 9.34 -20.17 9.18
CA ALA A 250 8.89 -20.70 10.45
C ALA A 250 10.03 -20.77 11.48
N ALA A 251 11.18 -21.37 11.11
CA ALA A 251 12.32 -21.51 12.00
C ALA A 251 12.86 -20.16 12.49
N VAL A 252 12.99 -19.17 11.60
CA VAL A 252 13.43 -17.83 11.97
C VAL A 252 12.39 -17.15 12.87
N TYR A 253 11.11 -17.30 12.55
CA TYR A 253 10.03 -16.72 13.35
C TYR A 253 10.01 -17.28 14.78
N HIS A 254 10.11 -18.60 14.95
CA HIS A 254 10.21 -19.24 16.27
C HIS A 254 11.45 -18.76 17.03
N SER A 255 12.62 -18.71 16.37
CA SER A 255 13.85 -18.19 16.98
C SER A 255 13.68 -16.73 17.44
N MET A 256 13.01 -15.88 16.65
CA MET A 256 12.75 -14.49 17.04
C MET A 256 11.78 -14.38 18.21
N LYS A 257 10.74 -15.22 18.26
CA LYS A 257 9.81 -15.30 19.39
C LYS A 257 10.51 -15.76 20.67
N GLU A 258 11.38 -16.77 20.59
CA GLU A 258 12.16 -17.23 21.73
C GLU A 258 13.12 -16.16 22.26
N GLU A 259 13.85 -15.46 21.38
CA GLU A 259 14.70 -14.34 21.80
C GLU A 259 13.88 -13.22 22.45
N LEU A 260 12.68 -12.97 21.96
CA LEU A 260 11.77 -11.99 22.55
C LEU A 260 11.33 -12.42 23.97
N ARG A 261 10.99 -13.70 24.15
CA ARG A 261 10.64 -14.28 25.46
C ARG A 261 11.83 -14.20 26.44
N ARG A 262 13.05 -14.55 26.00
CA ARG A 262 14.27 -14.49 26.83
C ARG A 262 14.65 -13.07 27.26
N ASN A 263 14.38 -12.08 26.41
CA ASN A 263 14.70 -10.68 26.69
C ASN A 263 13.55 -9.93 27.40
N ALA A 264 12.47 -10.61 27.76
CA ALA A 264 11.36 -10.00 28.48
C ALA A 264 11.80 -9.58 29.90
N PRO A 265 11.39 -8.40 30.39
CA PRO A 265 11.72 -7.95 31.74
C PRO A 265 11.19 -8.95 32.78
N GLY A 266 12.09 -9.59 33.53
CA GLY A 266 11.74 -10.63 34.51
C GLY A 266 12.41 -11.99 34.28
N ALA A 267 13.03 -12.22 33.12
CA ALA A 267 13.70 -13.49 32.79
C ALA A 267 15.17 -13.59 33.25
N THR A 268 15.69 -12.58 33.95
CA THR A 268 17.02 -12.66 34.58
C THR A 268 17.00 -13.73 35.67
N PRO A 269 17.81 -14.80 35.58
CA PRO A 269 17.88 -15.79 36.64
C PRO A 269 18.38 -15.10 37.92
N VAL A 270 17.58 -15.18 38.99
CA VAL A 270 18.04 -14.79 40.32
C VAL A 270 19.15 -15.78 40.70
N LYS A 271 20.36 -15.28 40.91
CA LYS A 271 21.48 -16.08 41.44
C LYS A 271 21.26 -16.45 42.89
#